data_AF-A0ABD3M9K2-F1
#
_entry.id   AF-A0ABD3M9K2-F1
#
_cell.length_a   1.000
_cell.length_b   1.000
_cell.length_c   1.000
_cell.angle_alpha   90.00
_cell.angle_beta   90.00
_cell.angle_gamma   90.00
#
_symmetry.space_group_name_H-M   'P 1'
#
loop_
_entity.id
_entity.type
_entity.pdbx_description
1 polymer ?
#
loop_
_entity_poly.entity_id
_entity_poly.type
_entity_poly.pdbx_seq_one_letter_code
_entity_poly.pdbx_strand_id
1 'polypeptide(L)'
;MAPVVVHSFTPSSSNNNNRCAVPQKQRSATTTTTATITGSGTGSSSSSNLFASRADLTTKEYQLEELEDREECETELWLNDDGSVTLGETNGPLYKSYHGDWHVIETASEDDKPFRMRLTRTYEASSRSGANKIGDFTYDITREFWGSIEMVGDSISVSGKMHGSSYNGSDVYLGELSMNESEVGYFTMIDSVASEDGVKGEKKW
;
A
#
# COMPACT_ATOMS: atom_id res chain seq x y z
N MET A 1 26.46 2.84 62.85
CA MET A 1 27.01 2.65 61.49
C MET A 1 26.78 1.20 61.12
N ALA A 2 25.86 0.92 60.19
CA ALA A 2 25.51 -0.44 59.76
C ALA A 2 26.09 -0.70 58.35
N PRO A 3 26.53 -1.93 58.02
CA PRO A 3 27.13 -2.23 56.73
C PRO A 3 26.07 -2.37 55.62
N VAL A 4 26.40 -1.82 54.45
CA VAL A 4 25.63 -1.94 53.20
C VAL A 4 25.99 -3.29 52.55
N VAL A 5 25.00 -4.16 52.37
CA VAL A 5 25.13 -5.41 51.61
C VAL A 5 24.87 -5.11 50.14
N VAL A 6 25.87 -5.33 49.29
CA VAL A 6 25.77 -5.18 47.83
C VAL A 6 25.49 -6.55 47.24
N HIS A 7 24.26 -6.78 46.76
CA HIS A 7 23.93 -7.97 45.98
C HIS A 7 24.22 -7.70 44.50
N SER A 8 25.21 -8.42 43.97
CA SER A 8 25.48 -8.52 42.53
C SER A 8 24.44 -9.42 41.87
N PHE A 9 23.68 -8.87 40.92
CA PHE A 9 22.80 -9.63 40.03
C PHE A 9 23.44 -9.72 38.64
N THR A 10 23.72 -10.93 38.19
CA THR A 10 24.01 -11.26 36.79
C THR A 10 22.71 -11.62 36.07
N PRO A 11 22.35 -10.97 34.96
CA PRO A 11 21.26 -11.45 34.13
C PRO A 11 21.73 -12.63 33.26
N SER A 12 21.10 -13.78 33.48
CA SER A 12 21.15 -14.95 32.61
C SER A 12 20.42 -14.63 31.29
N SER A 13 21.15 -14.67 30.17
CA SER A 13 20.57 -14.57 28.83
C SER A 13 19.85 -15.87 28.50
N SER A 14 18.52 -15.84 28.58
CA SER A 14 17.65 -16.93 28.16
C SER A 14 17.24 -16.69 26.71
N ASN A 15 17.93 -17.39 25.82
CA ASN A 15 17.65 -17.49 24.39
C ASN A 15 16.34 -18.26 24.19
N ASN A 16 15.31 -17.65 23.62
CA ASN A 16 14.07 -18.35 23.25
C ASN A 16 13.68 -18.04 21.81
N ASN A 17 14.19 -18.89 20.92
CA ASN A 17 13.75 -19.05 19.54
C ASN A 17 12.37 -19.73 19.52
N ASN A 18 11.30 -18.95 19.42
CA ASN A 18 10.00 -19.50 19.01
C ASN A 18 9.77 -19.23 17.53
N ARG A 19 10.19 -20.21 16.73
CA ARG A 19 9.77 -20.41 15.33
C ARG A 19 8.25 -20.64 15.32
N CYS A 20 7.48 -19.67 14.81
CA CYS A 20 6.16 -19.95 14.25
C CYS A 20 6.37 -20.34 12.79
N ALA A 21 6.24 -21.65 12.50
CA ALA A 21 6.19 -22.16 11.14
C ALA A 21 4.79 -21.89 10.58
N VAL A 22 4.67 -20.90 9.69
CA VAL A 22 3.47 -20.70 8.87
C VAL A 22 3.62 -21.57 7.61
N PRO A 23 2.60 -22.36 7.22
CA PRO A 23 2.65 -23.17 6.01
C PRO A 23 2.72 -22.27 4.78
N GLN A 24 3.84 -22.37 4.04
CA GLN A 24 4.00 -21.76 2.72
C GLN A 24 2.99 -22.39 1.74
N LYS A 25 1.95 -21.64 1.41
CA LYS A 25 1.09 -21.94 0.25
C LYS A 25 1.80 -21.40 -0.99
N GLN A 26 2.63 -22.23 -1.62
CA GLN A 26 3.20 -21.93 -2.93
C GLN A 26 2.06 -21.69 -3.93
N ARG A 27 1.89 -20.45 -4.37
CA ARG A 27 1.07 -20.12 -5.54
C ARG A 27 2.00 -20.02 -6.75
N SER A 28 1.72 -20.87 -7.72
CA SER A 28 2.44 -21.01 -8.99
C SER A 28 2.35 -19.73 -9.81
N ALA A 29 3.48 -19.30 -10.38
CA ALA A 29 3.54 -18.25 -11.38
C ALA A 29 2.78 -18.69 -12.64
N THR A 30 1.78 -17.90 -13.03
CA THR A 30 1.08 -18.08 -14.31
C THR A 30 1.94 -17.49 -15.42
N THR A 31 2.52 -18.37 -16.23
CA THR A 31 3.22 -18.00 -17.47
C THR A 31 2.21 -17.47 -18.48
N THR A 32 2.21 -16.15 -18.72
CA THR A 32 1.44 -15.55 -19.82
C THR A 32 2.03 -16.00 -21.15
N THR A 33 1.24 -16.78 -21.89
CA THR A 33 1.57 -17.23 -23.24
C THR A 33 1.02 -16.19 -24.23
N THR A 34 1.90 -15.41 -24.84
CA THR A 34 1.55 -14.48 -25.92
C THR A 34 1.16 -15.28 -27.17
N ALA A 35 -0.13 -15.26 -27.53
CA ALA A 35 -0.60 -15.81 -28.79
C ALA A 35 -0.52 -14.73 -29.89
N THR A 36 0.36 -14.93 -30.87
CA THR A 36 0.41 -14.12 -32.10
C THR A 36 -0.78 -14.47 -32.98
N ILE A 37 -1.76 -13.57 -33.09
CA ILE A 37 -2.88 -13.68 -34.04
C ILE A 37 -2.53 -12.85 -35.29
N THR A 38 -2.12 -13.53 -36.35
CA THR A 38 -1.94 -12.93 -37.68
C THR A 38 -3.30 -12.85 -38.37
N GLY A 39 -3.99 -11.73 -38.22
CA GLY A 39 -5.28 -11.45 -38.86
C GLY A 39 -5.21 -10.18 -39.71
N SER A 40 -5.12 -10.33 -41.02
CA SER A 40 -5.16 -9.25 -42.01
C SER A 40 -6.58 -8.69 -42.09
N GLY A 41 -6.86 -7.61 -41.35
CA GLY A 41 -8.13 -6.90 -41.40
C GLY A 41 -7.90 -5.39 -41.47
N THR A 42 -8.16 -4.81 -42.63
CA THR A 42 -8.26 -3.36 -42.84
C THR A 42 -9.51 -2.82 -42.14
N GLY A 43 -9.41 -2.63 -40.83
CA GLY A 43 -10.28 -1.78 -40.04
C GLY A 43 -9.40 -0.75 -39.36
N SER A 44 -9.69 0.54 -39.51
CA SER A 44 -9.05 1.58 -38.71
C SER A 44 -9.38 1.35 -37.24
N SER A 45 -8.55 0.57 -36.55
CA SER A 45 -8.53 0.48 -35.10
C SER A 45 -7.94 1.79 -34.60
N SER A 46 -8.80 2.74 -34.25
CA SER A 46 -8.43 3.78 -33.30
C SER A 46 -8.05 3.04 -32.02
N SER A 47 -6.75 2.77 -31.85
CA SER A 47 -6.15 2.40 -30.59
C SER A 47 -6.26 3.62 -29.68
N SER A 48 -7.47 3.86 -29.17
CA SER A 48 -7.68 4.75 -28.05
C SER A 48 -6.90 4.14 -26.91
N ASN A 49 -5.82 4.80 -26.51
CA ASN A 49 -5.09 4.48 -25.29
C ASN A 49 -6.12 4.34 -24.17
N LEU A 50 -6.40 3.10 -23.75
CA LEU A 50 -7.37 2.73 -22.72
C LEU A 50 -6.75 3.03 -21.35
N PHE A 51 -6.30 4.25 -21.12
CA PHE A 51 -5.95 4.67 -19.78
C PHE A 51 -7.24 5.03 -19.06
N ALA A 52 -7.46 4.37 -17.92
CA ALA A 52 -8.48 4.81 -16.98
C ALA A 52 -8.23 6.28 -16.64
N SER A 53 -9.24 7.10 -16.87
CA SER A 53 -9.25 8.52 -16.54
C SER A 53 -9.39 8.70 -15.03
N ARG A 54 -9.18 9.93 -14.55
CA ARG A 54 -9.48 10.29 -13.16
C ARG A 54 -10.91 9.91 -12.77
N ALA A 55 -11.87 10.09 -13.68
CA ALA A 55 -13.27 9.77 -13.43
C ALA A 55 -13.54 8.26 -13.31
N ASP A 56 -12.70 7.42 -13.93
CA ASP A 56 -12.82 5.97 -13.81
C ASP A 56 -12.32 5.47 -12.44
N LEU A 57 -11.44 6.23 -11.79
CA LEU A 57 -10.87 5.90 -10.48
C LEU A 57 -11.70 6.43 -9.31
N THR A 58 -12.51 7.46 -9.52
CA THR A 58 -13.28 8.06 -8.43
C THR A 58 -14.53 7.25 -8.09
N THR A 59 -15.11 7.50 -6.91
CA THR A 59 -16.37 6.91 -6.44
C THR A 59 -16.37 5.40 -6.23
N LYS A 60 -15.21 4.76 -6.34
CA LYS A 60 -14.99 3.33 -6.12
C LYS A 60 -14.38 3.07 -4.76
N GLU A 61 -14.69 1.89 -4.24
CA GLU A 61 -14.03 1.32 -3.08
C GLU A 61 -12.90 0.40 -3.56
N TYR A 62 -11.73 0.58 -2.96
CA TYR A 62 -10.55 -0.19 -3.26
C TYR A 62 -10.05 -0.92 -2.03
N GLN A 63 -9.54 -2.12 -2.23
CA GLN A 63 -8.63 -2.76 -1.27
C GLN A 63 -7.20 -2.40 -1.63
N LEU A 64 -6.54 -1.61 -0.77
CA LEU A 64 -5.12 -1.30 -0.86
C LEU A 64 -4.31 -2.34 -0.09
N GLU A 65 -3.58 -3.18 -0.81
CA GLU A 65 -2.59 -4.11 -0.27
C GLU A 65 -1.21 -3.45 -0.27
N GLU A 66 -0.58 -3.37 0.91
CA GLU A 66 0.74 -2.78 1.13
C GLU A 66 1.71 -3.88 1.55
N LEU A 67 2.80 -4.06 0.78
CA LEU A 67 3.89 -4.99 1.09
C LEU A 67 5.14 -4.19 1.43
N GLU A 68 5.24 -3.73 2.68
CA GLU A 68 6.39 -3.00 3.20
C GLU A 68 7.35 -3.99 3.88
N ASP A 69 8.59 -4.10 3.38
CA ASP A 69 9.59 -5.06 3.85
C ASP A 69 9.11 -6.54 3.88
N ARG A 70 8.72 -7.04 5.06
CA ARG A 70 8.20 -8.39 5.31
C ARG A 70 6.80 -8.36 5.92
N GLU A 71 6.20 -7.19 5.99
CA GLU A 71 4.88 -6.94 6.54
C GLU A 71 3.91 -6.72 5.40
N GLU A 72 2.72 -7.28 5.56
CA GLU A 72 1.61 -7.17 4.61
C GLU A 72 0.44 -6.62 5.39
N CYS A 73 -0.19 -5.58 4.87
CA CYS A 73 -1.47 -5.11 5.37
C CYS A 73 -2.40 -4.74 4.23
N GLU A 74 -3.68 -4.78 4.54
CA GLU A 74 -4.76 -4.39 3.65
C GLU A 74 -5.54 -3.25 4.31
N THR A 75 -5.93 -2.26 3.51
CA THR A 75 -6.69 -1.10 3.94
C THR A 75 -7.77 -0.77 2.92
N GLU A 76 -9.01 -0.58 3.36
CA GLU A 76 -10.07 -0.04 2.52
C GLU A 76 -9.79 1.43 2.20
N LEU A 77 -9.99 1.80 0.94
CA LEU A 77 -9.63 3.13 0.45
C LEU A 77 -10.62 3.64 -0.61
N TRP A 78 -10.90 4.93 -0.57
CA TRP A 78 -11.65 5.66 -1.59
C TRP A 78 -10.83 6.82 -2.14
N LEU A 79 -10.85 6.95 -3.46
CA LEU A 79 -10.27 8.06 -4.21
C LEU A 79 -11.37 9.09 -4.49
N ASN A 80 -11.34 10.22 -3.78
CA ASN A 80 -12.38 11.24 -3.90
C ASN A 80 -12.15 12.15 -5.11
N ASP A 81 -13.24 12.68 -5.69
CA ASP A 81 -13.19 13.57 -6.87
C ASP A 81 -12.31 14.82 -6.66
N ASP A 82 -12.24 15.33 -5.43
CA ASP A 82 -11.44 16.50 -5.05
C ASP A 82 -9.93 16.20 -4.94
N GLY A 83 -9.53 14.93 -5.09
CA GLY A 83 -8.15 14.50 -5.00
C GLY A 83 -7.74 14.11 -3.60
N SER A 84 -8.64 14.10 -2.62
CA SER A 84 -8.37 13.55 -1.30
C SER A 84 -8.54 12.03 -1.26
N VAL A 85 -7.95 11.41 -0.23
CA VAL A 85 -8.08 9.98 0.06
C VAL A 85 -8.88 9.79 1.34
N THR A 86 -9.83 8.86 1.33
CA THR A 86 -10.52 8.36 2.52
C THR A 86 -10.06 6.94 2.81
N LEU A 87 -9.71 6.65 4.07
CA LEU A 87 -9.38 5.31 4.55
C LEU A 87 -10.52 4.74 5.38
N GLY A 88 -10.75 3.44 5.23
CA GLY A 88 -11.67 2.62 6.01
C GLY A 88 -10.95 1.65 6.94
N GLU A 89 -11.45 0.43 7.04
CA GLU A 89 -10.88 -0.59 7.90
C GLU A 89 -9.49 -1.02 7.43
N THR A 90 -8.64 -1.43 8.36
CA THR A 90 -7.31 -1.98 8.07
C THR A 90 -7.01 -3.15 8.99
N ASN A 91 -6.31 -4.16 8.44
CA ASN A 91 -5.75 -5.26 9.23
C ASN A 91 -4.32 -4.98 9.72
N GLY A 92 -3.76 -3.81 9.37
CA GLY A 92 -2.43 -3.36 9.77
C GLY A 92 -2.41 -2.57 11.09
N PRO A 93 -1.30 -1.87 11.38
CA PRO A 93 -1.18 -1.02 12.56
C PRO A 93 -2.27 0.06 12.61
N LEU A 94 -2.91 0.21 13.77
CA LEU A 94 -3.95 1.22 13.98
C LEU A 94 -3.34 2.63 14.02
N TYR A 95 -3.86 3.50 13.17
CA TYR A 95 -3.52 4.92 13.13
C TYR A 95 -4.58 5.75 13.89
N LYS A 96 -4.14 6.89 14.42
CA LYS A 96 -4.97 7.88 15.14
C LYS A 96 -5.69 8.82 14.18
N SER A 97 -5.02 9.19 13.09
CA SER A 97 -5.54 10.06 12.04
C SER A 97 -4.79 9.81 10.74
N TYR A 98 -5.35 10.27 9.62
CA TYR A 98 -4.72 10.21 8.32
C TYR A 98 -5.04 11.46 7.49
N HIS A 99 -4.24 11.67 6.46
CA HIS A 99 -4.49 12.61 5.38
C HIS A 99 -3.84 12.06 4.12
N GLY A 100 -4.49 12.18 2.98
CA GLY A 100 -3.90 11.76 1.71
C GLY A 100 -4.46 12.52 0.53
N ASP A 101 -3.65 12.55 -0.52
CA ASP A 101 -3.97 13.19 -1.79
C ASP A 101 -3.54 12.31 -2.96
N TRP A 102 -4.23 12.43 -4.09
CA TRP A 102 -3.98 11.61 -5.28
C TRP A 102 -4.27 12.35 -6.58
N HIS A 103 -3.55 11.95 -7.62
CA HIS A 103 -3.74 12.44 -8.98
C HIS A 103 -3.31 11.42 -10.03
N VAL A 104 -3.78 11.63 -11.25
CA VAL A 104 -3.35 10.91 -12.44
C VAL A 104 -2.66 11.90 -13.37
N ILE A 105 -1.49 11.53 -13.87
CA ILE A 105 -0.79 12.30 -14.89
C ILE A 105 -1.37 11.86 -16.24
N GLU A 106 -2.39 12.54 -16.74
CA GLU A 106 -3.11 12.14 -17.97
C GLU A 106 -2.23 12.15 -19.23
N THR A 107 -1.11 12.88 -19.20
CA THR A 107 -0.14 12.97 -20.30
C THR A 107 1.00 11.97 -20.19
N ALA A 108 1.08 11.20 -19.11
CA ALA A 108 2.14 10.23 -18.87
C ALA A 108 1.98 9.00 -19.76
N SER A 109 3.11 8.42 -20.15
CA SER A 109 3.15 7.07 -20.73
C SER A 109 3.04 6.01 -19.62
N GLU A 110 2.77 4.75 -19.97
CA GLU A 110 2.73 3.64 -19.00
C GLU A 110 4.00 3.50 -18.16
N ASP A 111 5.14 3.78 -18.79
CA ASP A 111 6.46 3.71 -18.17
C ASP A 111 6.65 4.78 -17.10
N ASP A 112 5.94 5.91 -17.20
CA ASP A 112 6.05 7.04 -16.27
C ASP A 112 5.25 6.83 -14.97
N LYS A 113 4.48 5.73 -14.89
CA LYS A 113 3.58 5.41 -13.76
C LYS A 113 2.55 6.53 -13.58
N PRO A 114 1.45 6.56 -14.34
CA PRO A 114 0.52 7.69 -14.36
C PRO A 114 -0.17 7.95 -13.02
N PHE A 115 -0.30 6.94 -12.14
CA PHE A 115 -0.93 7.10 -10.83
C PHE A 115 0.07 7.60 -9.77
N ARG A 116 -0.37 8.60 -9.01
CA ARG A 116 0.35 9.14 -7.85
C ARG A 116 -0.61 9.33 -6.69
N MET A 117 -0.26 8.76 -5.55
CA MET A 117 -0.95 9.00 -4.29
C MET A 117 0.06 9.22 -3.18
N ARG A 118 -0.26 10.12 -2.25
CA ARG A 118 0.49 10.33 -1.02
C ARG A 118 -0.45 10.09 0.15
N LEU A 119 0.01 9.32 1.12
CA LEU A 119 -0.75 9.01 2.33
C LEU A 119 0.11 9.22 3.56
N THR A 120 -0.38 10.05 4.48
CA THR A 120 0.20 10.26 5.79
C THR A 120 -0.71 9.65 6.85
N ARG A 121 -0.17 8.75 7.66
CA ARG A 121 -0.86 8.14 8.81
C ARG A 121 -0.13 8.55 10.09
N THR A 122 -0.88 9.07 11.06
CA THR A 122 -0.38 9.41 12.40
C THR A 122 -0.60 8.25 13.33
N TYR A 123 0.46 7.77 13.97
CA TYR A 123 0.42 6.67 14.93
C TYR A 123 0.66 7.18 16.35
N GLU A 124 0.21 6.41 17.34
CA GLU A 124 0.45 6.68 18.75
C GLU A 124 1.28 5.53 19.35
N ALA A 125 2.45 5.86 19.88
CA ALA A 125 3.25 4.93 20.66
C ALA A 125 3.09 5.25 22.14
N SER A 126 2.57 4.28 22.90
CA SER A 126 2.59 4.32 24.36
C SER A 126 3.82 3.57 24.87
N SER A 127 4.46 4.11 25.92
CA SER A 127 5.59 3.43 26.55
C SER A 127 5.12 2.40 27.58
N ARG A 128 5.88 1.30 27.71
CA ARG A 128 5.66 0.32 28.79
C ARG A 128 5.89 0.97 30.16
N SER A 129 5.06 0.61 31.12
CA SER A 129 5.17 1.03 32.53
C SER A 129 6.52 0.62 33.14
N GLY A 130 7.31 1.61 33.59
CA GLY A 130 8.62 1.41 34.25
C GLY A 130 9.32 2.72 34.62
N ALA A 131 10.53 2.64 35.20
CA ALA A 131 11.31 3.80 35.67
C ALA A 131 11.79 4.74 34.54
N ASN A 132 11.75 4.28 33.28
CA ASN A 132 12.12 5.06 32.09
C ASN A 132 10.84 5.48 31.33
N LYS A 133 10.08 6.42 31.89
CA LYS A 133 8.88 6.96 31.25
C LYS A 133 9.28 7.89 30.09
N ILE A 134 9.33 7.36 28.88
CA ILE A 134 9.12 8.15 27.67
C ILE A 134 7.61 8.41 27.60
N GLY A 135 7.16 9.67 27.53
CA GLY A 135 5.74 9.99 27.47
C GLY A 135 5.06 9.39 26.23
N ASP A 136 3.73 9.48 26.17
CA ASP A 136 3.00 9.18 24.94
C ASP A 136 3.51 10.11 23.83
N PHE A 137 3.88 9.53 22.70
CA PHE A 137 4.32 10.30 21.55
C PHE A 137 3.59 9.84 20.30
N THR A 138 3.29 10.81 19.44
CA THR A 138 2.75 10.56 18.11
C THR A 138 3.84 10.72 17.07
N TYR A 139 3.75 9.95 16.00
CA TYR A 139 4.65 10.09 14.86
C TYR A 139 3.87 9.88 13.56
N ASP A 140 4.28 10.60 12.52
CA ASP A 140 3.68 10.51 11.20
C ASP A 140 4.54 9.63 10.31
N ILE A 141 3.87 8.75 9.56
CA ILE A 141 4.46 7.98 8.48
C ILE A 141 3.82 8.46 7.18
N THR A 142 4.64 8.96 6.26
CA THR A 142 4.21 9.35 4.91
C THR A 142 4.75 8.35 3.88
N ARG A 143 3.86 7.89 3.01
CA ARG A 143 4.14 6.99 1.89
C ARG A 143 3.68 7.64 0.59
N GLU A 144 4.49 7.48 -0.46
CA GLU A 144 4.12 7.85 -1.82
C GLU A 144 3.99 6.60 -2.69
N PHE A 145 2.85 6.47 -3.37
CA PHE A 145 2.43 5.31 -4.15
C PHE A 145 2.46 5.68 -5.62
N TRP A 146 3.37 5.05 -6.35
CA TRP A 146 3.64 5.35 -7.76
C TRP A 146 3.32 4.12 -8.59
N GLY A 147 2.24 4.18 -9.36
CA GLY A 147 1.66 3.00 -9.98
C GLY A 147 1.27 3.15 -11.44
N SER A 148 1.15 1.98 -12.09
CA SER A 148 0.47 1.83 -13.37
C SER A 148 -0.98 1.47 -13.13
N ILE A 149 -1.87 1.93 -14.02
CA ILE A 149 -3.29 1.62 -13.97
C ILE A 149 -3.58 0.61 -15.08
N GLU A 150 -4.23 -0.48 -14.73
CA GLU A 150 -4.52 -1.58 -15.65
C GLU A 150 -5.97 -2.04 -15.47
N MET A 151 -6.59 -2.50 -16.55
CA MET A 151 -7.87 -3.20 -16.50
C MET A 151 -7.64 -4.70 -16.35
N VAL A 152 -8.23 -5.31 -15.33
CA VAL A 152 -8.21 -6.76 -15.10
C VAL A 152 -9.65 -7.27 -15.20
N GLY A 153 -10.03 -7.74 -16.38
CA GLY A 153 -11.44 -7.98 -16.69
C GLY A 153 -12.20 -6.65 -16.71
N ASP A 154 -13.24 -6.55 -15.87
CA ASP A 154 -14.03 -5.33 -15.69
C ASP A 154 -13.59 -4.51 -14.46
N SER A 155 -12.56 -4.96 -13.74
CA SER A 155 -12.01 -4.30 -12.55
C SER A 155 -10.84 -3.40 -12.92
N ILE A 156 -10.73 -2.25 -12.25
CA ILE A 156 -9.51 -1.44 -12.27
C ILE A 156 -8.54 -2.00 -11.22
N SER A 157 -7.28 -2.15 -11.63
CA SER A 157 -6.16 -2.46 -10.77
C SER A 157 -5.10 -1.37 -10.88
N VAL A 158 -4.56 -0.93 -9.75
CA VAL A 158 -3.40 -0.05 -9.71
C VAL A 158 -2.30 -0.75 -8.94
N SER A 159 -1.13 -0.91 -9.56
CA SER A 159 0.00 -1.57 -8.91
C SER A 159 1.30 -0.80 -9.12
N GLY A 160 2.19 -0.88 -8.14
CA GLY A 160 3.43 -0.12 -8.21
C GLY A 160 4.29 -0.18 -6.97
N LYS A 161 5.07 0.87 -6.78
CA LYS A 161 6.07 0.99 -5.72
C LYS A 161 5.65 2.01 -4.68
N MET A 162 6.01 1.72 -3.44
CA MET A 162 5.87 2.62 -2.30
C MET A 162 7.23 3.23 -1.97
N HIS A 163 7.26 4.54 -1.78
CA HIS A 163 8.45 5.28 -1.37
C HIS A 163 8.22 5.90 0.01
N GLY A 164 9.23 5.82 0.86
CA GLY A 164 9.23 6.54 2.13
C GLY A 164 9.48 8.03 1.88
N SER A 165 8.56 8.90 2.29
CA SER A 165 8.83 10.34 2.24
C SER A 165 9.70 10.72 3.44
N SER A 166 10.96 11.03 3.17
CA SER A 166 11.88 11.57 4.17
C SER A 166 11.99 13.09 4.03
N TYR A 167 10.98 13.87 4.42
CA TYR A 167 11.23 15.14 5.13
C TYR A 167 9.98 15.86 5.65
N ASN A 168 10.16 16.51 6.80
CA ASN A 168 9.20 17.41 7.45
C ASN A 168 9.15 18.76 6.74
N GLY A 169 7.95 19.17 6.32
CA GLY A 169 7.54 20.58 6.28
C GLY A 169 8.23 21.47 5.24
N SER A 170 7.42 21.90 4.26
CA SER A 170 7.66 23.01 3.35
C SER A 170 8.89 22.91 2.45
N ASP A 171 8.75 22.26 1.29
CA ASP A 171 9.01 23.01 0.06
C ASP A 171 8.27 22.41 -1.15
N VAL A 172 7.98 23.33 -2.04
CA VAL A 172 7.17 23.25 -3.25
C VAL A 172 7.76 22.28 -4.26
N TYR A 173 6.88 21.59 -5.00
CA TYR A 173 7.03 21.06 -6.37
C TYR A 173 8.17 21.74 -7.17
N LEU A 174 9.42 21.35 -6.94
CA LEU A 174 10.55 21.70 -7.77
C LEU A 174 11.35 20.41 -7.96
N GLY A 175 11.31 19.96 -9.20
CA GLY A 175 11.78 18.66 -9.61
C GLY A 175 13.25 18.43 -9.33
N GLU A 176 13.54 17.14 -9.25
CA GLU A 176 14.86 16.53 -9.32
C GLU A 176 15.80 16.94 -8.16
N LEU A 177 16.22 15.96 -7.37
CA LEU A 177 17.42 15.97 -6.52
C LEU A 177 17.25 16.41 -5.04
N SER A 178 16.29 15.89 -4.28
CA SER A 178 16.50 15.66 -2.84
C SER A 178 15.46 14.77 -2.16
N MET A 179 15.13 13.62 -2.75
CA MET A 179 14.48 12.56 -1.98
C MET A 179 15.40 11.36 -2.06
N ASN A 180 15.87 10.89 -0.91
CA ASN A 180 16.37 9.54 -0.80
C ASN A 180 15.13 8.65 -0.96
N GLU A 181 14.73 8.40 -2.21
CA GLU A 181 13.69 7.48 -2.66
C GLU A 181 14.06 6.07 -2.18
N SER A 182 13.92 5.83 -0.89
CA SER A 182 13.98 4.47 -0.38
C SER A 182 12.64 3.87 -0.77
N GLU A 183 12.65 3.12 -1.87
CA GLU A 183 11.61 2.14 -2.14
C GLU A 183 11.47 1.29 -0.88
N VAL A 184 10.33 1.42 -0.22
CA VAL A 184 10.02 0.71 1.04
C VAL A 184 9.15 -0.52 0.78
N GLY A 185 8.57 -0.63 -0.41
CA GLY A 185 7.71 -1.76 -0.72
C GLY A 185 6.96 -1.65 -2.04
N TYR A 186 6.00 -2.55 -2.17
CA TYR A 186 5.08 -2.64 -3.30
C TYR A 186 3.65 -2.44 -2.83
N PHE A 187 2.78 -2.00 -3.73
CA PHE A 187 1.36 -1.96 -3.45
C PHE A 187 0.54 -2.47 -4.62
N THR A 188 -0.65 -2.98 -4.29
CA THR A 188 -1.72 -3.25 -5.25
C THR A 188 -3.01 -2.66 -4.71
N MET A 189 -3.80 -2.07 -5.58
CA MET A 189 -5.10 -1.48 -5.27
C MET A 189 -6.11 -2.05 -6.23
N ILE A 190 -7.12 -2.76 -5.73
CA ILE A 190 -8.09 -3.51 -6.55
C ILE A 190 -9.49 -2.98 -6.26
N ASP A 191 -10.26 -2.69 -7.31
CA ASP A 191 -11.68 -2.33 -7.20
C ASP A 191 -12.46 -3.49 -6.53
N SER A 192 -12.95 -3.26 -5.31
CA SER A 192 -13.61 -4.27 -4.48
C SER A 192 -14.96 -4.72 -5.08
N VAL A 193 -15.66 -3.82 -5.77
CA VAL A 193 -17.05 -4.03 -6.22
C VAL A 193 -17.12 -4.84 -7.50
N ALA A 194 -16.08 -4.80 -8.33
CA ALA A 194 -16.02 -5.56 -9.58
C ALA A 194 -15.79 -7.07 -9.38
N SER A 195 -15.70 -7.55 -8.13
CA SER A 195 -15.54 -8.99 -7.81
C SER A 195 -16.86 -9.73 -7.54
N GLU A 196 -18.01 -9.05 -7.54
CA GLU A 196 -19.33 -9.65 -7.23
C GLU A 196 -20.04 -10.30 -8.43
N ASP A 197 -19.32 -10.89 -9.39
CA ASP A 197 -19.96 -11.82 -10.33
C ASP A 197 -20.24 -13.15 -9.62
N GLY A 198 -21.38 -13.14 -8.94
CA GLY A 198 -21.87 -14.19 -8.07
C GLY A 198 -21.87 -15.56 -8.71
N VAL A 199 -21.12 -16.47 -8.09
CA VAL A 199 -21.38 -17.91 -8.19
C VAL A 199 -22.76 -18.16 -7.58
N LYS A 200 -23.82 -18.06 -8.38
CA LYS A 200 -25.15 -18.60 -8.06
C LYS A 200 -24.98 -20.09 -7.83
N GLY A 201 -24.79 -20.48 -6.57
CA GLY A 201 -24.86 -21.87 -6.15
C GLY A 201 -26.21 -22.43 -6.56
N GLU A 202 -26.23 -23.32 -7.56
CA GLU A 202 -27.39 -24.10 -7.92
C GLU A 202 -27.85 -24.87 -6.68
N LYS A 203 -28.98 -24.44 -6.09
CA LYS A 203 -29.73 -25.29 -5.17
C LYS A 203 -30.32 -26.44 -5.98
N LYS A 204 -29.65 -27.59 -5.93
CA LYS A 204 -30.24 -28.86 -6.35
C LYS A 204 -31.39 -29.19 -5.40
N TRP A 205 -32.57 -29.40 -5.99
CA TRP A 205 -33.79 -29.87 -5.32
C TRP A 205 -33.70 -31.38 -5.09
#